data_AF-A0A1Q3HLK5-F1
#
_entry.id   AF-A0A1Q3HLK5-F1
#
_cell.length_a   1.000
_cell.length_b   1.000
_cell.length_c   1.000
_cell.angle_alpha   90.00
_cell.angle_beta   90.00
_cell.angle_gamma   90.00
#
_symmetry.space_group_name_H-M   'P 1'
#
loop_
_entity.id
_entity.type
_entity.pdbx_description
1 polymer ?
#
loop_
_entity_poly.entity_id
_entity_poly.type
_entity_poly.pdbx_seq_one_letter_code
_entity_poly.pdbx_strand_id
1 'polypeptide(L)'
;MKRKQMIGSLVLAFGLVSGPALASGGGIEPVPPNDLEPIANKEAEIYPATLDLAFQDPRPESQEKPDEGFLPELPILVDGKLYSAEELQKAGVHIGHYVLDSRSAELDVVQGFRTSEDLKVYMEKTGQMPSEQPKERQLLCPPAHYWEHSFFSGARFSAWPGQAIGNLGGFWNDRISSVWNSPCSSWTVLFEHSNFGGHQLWLGRGWAIPHVGLFGWIGWSGWFPRWYNWNDRASSLIVFW
;
A
#
# COMPACT_ATOMS: atom_id res chain seq x y z
N MET A 1 36.25 46.69 -27.60
CA MET A 1 34.83 47.12 -27.44
C MET A 1 33.91 46.03 -27.99
N LYS A 2 32.85 45.72 -27.24
CA LYS A 2 31.64 44.94 -27.58
C LYS A 2 31.74 43.40 -27.68
N ARG A 3 31.56 42.75 -26.52
CA ARG A 3 30.89 41.44 -26.40
C ARG A 3 29.39 41.65 -26.65
N LYS A 4 28.78 40.89 -27.56
CA LYS A 4 27.32 40.71 -27.61
C LYS A 4 26.98 39.36 -26.98
N GLN A 5 26.22 39.42 -25.89
CA GLN A 5 25.48 38.29 -25.35
C GLN A 5 24.38 37.91 -26.35
N MET A 6 24.20 36.62 -26.61
CA MET A 6 22.90 36.09 -26.99
C MET A 6 22.55 34.96 -26.04
N ILE A 7 21.53 35.26 -25.24
CA ILE A 7 20.73 34.33 -24.45
C ILE A 7 19.88 33.56 -25.47
N GLY A 8 20.06 32.24 -25.50
CA GLY A 8 19.29 31.32 -26.34
C GLY A 8 18.69 30.24 -25.45
N SER A 9 17.35 30.20 -25.44
CA SER A 9 16.47 29.42 -24.59
C SER A 9 16.88 27.97 -24.33
N LEU A 10 16.89 27.60 -23.04
CA LEU A 10 16.85 26.21 -22.59
C LEU A 10 15.44 25.67 -22.85
N VAL A 11 15.23 25.04 -24.00
CA VAL A 11 14.04 24.22 -24.23
C VAL A 11 14.23 22.94 -23.43
N LEU A 12 13.52 22.84 -22.30
CA LEU A 12 13.40 21.61 -21.53
C LEU A 12 12.58 20.63 -22.38
N ALA A 13 13.25 19.82 -23.19
CA ALA A 13 12.62 18.69 -23.85
C ALA A 13 12.24 17.67 -22.77
N PHE A 14 10.94 17.57 -22.47
CA PHE A 14 10.38 16.42 -21.78
C PHE A 14 10.61 15.21 -22.68
N GLY A 15 11.72 14.51 -22.43
CA GLY A 15 11.96 13.19 -22.99
C GLY A 15 10.85 12.26 -22.50
N LEU A 16 9.95 11.89 -23.40
CA LEU A 16 9.11 10.71 -23.29
C LEU A 16 10.03 9.51 -23.08
N VAL A 17 10.22 9.10 -21.83
CA VAL A 17 10.80 7.80 -21.52
C VAL A 17 9.67 6.78 -21.68
N SER A 18 9.42 6.38 -22.92
CA SER A 18 8.80 5.09 -23.23
C SER A 18 9.88 4.02 -23.04
N GLY A 19 10.15 3.67 -21.79
CA GLY A 19 10.92 2.47 -21.42
C GLY A 19 9.96 1.28 -21.31
N PRO A 20 10.41 0.05 -21.63
CA PRO A 20 9.62 -1.14 -21.39
C PRO A 20 9.35 -1.23 -19.89
N ALA A 21 8.13 -1.61 -19.52
CA ALA A 21 7.74 -1.89 -18.15
C ALA A 21 8.81 -2.80 -17.51
N LEU A 22 9.62 -2.22 -16.63
CA LEU A 22 10.47 -2.98 -15.75
C LEU A 22 9.50 -3.75 -14.85
N ALA A 23 9.41 -5.05 -15.07
CA ALA A 23 9.01 -5.98 -14.02
C ALA A 23 9.97 -5.71 -12.85
N SER A 24 9.55 -4.84 -11.93
CA SER A 24 10.28 -4.64 -10.70
C SER A 24 10.19 -5.97 -9.94
N GLY A 25 11.33 -6.48 -9.47
CA GLY A 25 11.37 -7.68 -8.63
C GLY A 25 10.50 -7.55 -7.37
N GLY A 26 10.06 -6.33 -7.05
CA GLY A 26 9.37 -5.93 -5.83
C GLY A 26 7.86 -6.16 -5.80
N GLY A 27 7.27 -6.78 -6.84
CA GLY A 27 5.84 -7.09 -6.84
C GLY A 27 4.91 -5.87 -6.92
N ILE A 28 5.43 -4.71 -7.35
CA ILE A 28 4.68 -3.48 -7.62
C ILE A 28 5.05 -2.92 -9.00
N GLU A 29 4.08 -2.33 -9.70
CA GLU A 29 4.25 -1.75 -11.03
C GLU A 29 3.44 -0.45 -11.17
N PRO A 30 3.80 0.49 -12.05
CA PRO A 30 2.97 1.68 -12.24
C PRO A 30 1.57 1.29 -12.71
N VAL A 31 0.52 1.94 -12.17
CA VAL A 31 -0.85 1.71 -12.63
C VAL A 31 -0.94 2.06 -14.12
N PRO A 32 -1.39 1.12 -14.98
CA PRO A 32 -1.53 1.41 -16.40
C PRO A 32 -2.66 2.42 -16.64
N PRO A 33 -2.56 3.25 -17.69
CA PRO A 33 -3.71 4.02 -18.16
C PRO A 33 -4.90 3.09 -18.40
N ASN A 34 -6.03 3.42 -17.80
CA ASN A 34 -7.25 2.61 -17.89
C ASN A 34 -8.49 3.52 -17.82
N ASP A 35 -9.61 2.99 -18.29
CA ASP A 35 -10.92 3.62 -18.33
C ASP A 35 -11.96 2.81 -17.53
N LEU A 36 -11.51 2.09 -16.49
CA LEU A 36 -12.39 1.25 -15.71
C LEU A 36 -13.50 2.05 -15.03
N GLU A 37 -14.74 1.70 -15.32
CA GLU A 37 -15.89 2.31 -14.64
C GLU A 37 -15.85 1.99 -13.14
N PRO A 38 -15.96 2.97 -12.23
CA PRO A 38 -15.98 2.70 -10.80
C PRO A 38 -17.15 1.80 -10.39
N ILE A 39 -16.88 0.79 -9.56
CA ILE A 39 -17.92 -0.09 -8.99
C ILE A 39 -17.91 0.07 -7.48
N ALA A 40 -19.02 0.55 -6.90
CA ALA A 40 -19.14 0.67 -5.46
C ALA A 40 -19.31 -0.71 -4.80
N ASN A 41 -18.68 -0.91 -3.64
CA ASN A 41 -19.04 -2.02 -2.75
C ASN A 41 -20.39 -1.70 -2.08
N LYS A 42 -21.43 -2.46 -2.43
CA LYS A 42 -22.80 -2.20 -1.98
C LYS A 42 -23.07 -2.58 -0.53
N GLU A 43 -22.21 -3.40 0.07
CA GLU A 43 -22.33 -3.85 1.47
C GLU A 43 -21.55 -2.94 2.43
N ALA A 44 -20.65 -2.11 1.90
CA ALA A 44 -19.77 -1.26 2.68
C ALA A 44 -20.41 0.08 3.03
N GLU A 45 -20.27 0.48 4.29
CA GLU A 45 -20.48 1.86 4.73
C GLU A 45 -19.21 2.68 4.45
N ILE A 46 -19.40 3.92 3.98
CA ILE A 46 -18.31 4.83 3.62
C ILE A 46 -18.24 5.97 4.63
N TYR A 47 -17.06 6.15 5.20
CA TYR A 47 -16.71 7.24 6.12
C TYR A 47 -15.66 8.17 5.48
N PRO A 48 -15.46 9.38 6.03
CA PRO A 48 -14.33 10.22 5.67
C PRO A 48 -12.98 9.55 6.03
N ALA A 49 -11.99 9.66 5.15
CA ALA A 49 -10.62 9.24 5.44
C ALA A 49 -9.95 10.24 6.41
N THR A 50 -9.61 9.77 7.60
CA THR A 50 -8.97 10.58 8.64
C THR A 50 -7.74 9.88 9.23
N LEU A 51 -6.77 10.66 9.70
CA LEU A 51 -5.49 10.18 10.22
C LEU A 51 -5.63 9.40 11.52
N ASP A 52 -6.64 9.71 12.34
CA ASP A 52 -6.95 9.00 13.60
C ASP A 52 -7.44 7.56 13.36
N LEU A 53 -8.04 7.29 12.20
CA LEU A 53 -8.41 5.94 11.80
C LEU A 53 -7.19 5.12 11.35
N ALA A 54 -6.22 5.77 10.69
CA ALA A 54 -5.09 5.06 10.10
C ALA A 54 -3.91 4.84 11.06
N PHE A 55 -3.59 5.82 11.91
CA PHE A 55 -2.46 5.72 12.84
C PHE A 55 -2.86 5.06 14.16
N GLN A 56 -3.23 3.79 14.08
CA GLN A 56 -3.54 2.94 15.23
C GLN A 56 -2.53 1.81 15.32
N ASP A 57 -1.90 1.65 16.48
CA ASP A 57 -1.03 0.51 16.71
C ASP A 57 -1.90 -0.75 16.84
N PRO A 58 -1.58 -1.83 16.11
CA PRO A 58 -2.27 -3.09 16.32
C PRO A 58 -2.13 -3.50 17.78
N ARG A 59 -3.25 -3.87 18.40
CA ARG A 59 -3.22 -4.45 19.75
C ARG A 59 -2.29 -5.67 19.69
N PRO A 60 -1.37 -5.85 20.66
CA PRO A 60 -0.77 -7.14 20.84
C PRO A 60 -1.90 -8.10 21.24
N GLU A 61 -2.26 -9.05 20.37
CA GLU A 61 -2.77 -10.41 20.67
C GLU A 61 -3.82 -10.99 19.68
N SER A 62 -3.80 -12.33 19.64
CA SER A 62 -4.52 -13.36 18.86
C SER A 62 -4.38 -13.31 17.33
N GLN A 63 -3.30 -13.94 16.87
CA GLN A 63 -3.09 -14.31 15.47
C GLN A 63 -4.17 -15.31 15.01
N GLU A 64 -5.09 -14.83 14.17
CA GLU A 64 -6.08 -15.68 13.51
C GLU A 64 -5.43 -16.57 12.43
N LYS A 65 -6.20 -17.50 11.86
CA LYS A 65 -5.69 -18.64 11.08
C LYS A 65 -5.02 -18.22 9.75
N PRO A 66 -3.97 -18.92 9.31
CA PRO A 66 -3.28 -18.69 8.04
C PRO A 66 -3.85 -19.52 6.90
N ASP A 67 -3.65 -19.04 5.67
CA ASP A 67 -3.64 -19.85 4.46
C ASP A 67 -2.22 -20.36 4.15
N GLU A 68 -2.11 -21.62 3.76
CA GLU A 68 -0.84 -22.28 3.50
C GLU A 68 -0.32 -21.91 2.10
N GLY A 69 0.77 -21.15 2.06
CA GLY A 69 1.60 -21.04 0.88
C GLY A 69 2.16 -19.65 0.66
N PHE A 70 3.42 -19.63 0.20
CA PHE A 70 4.12 -18.50 -0.40
C PHE A 70 4.84 -17.55 0.57
N LEU A 71 6.17 -17.61 0.54
CA LEU A 71 7.07 -16.63 1.14
C LEU A 71 7.23 -15.43 0.18
N PRO A 72 7.21 -14.18 0.64
CA PRO A 72 7.91 -13.09 -0.01
C PRO A 72 9.40 -13.42 -0.04
N GLU A 73 10.01 -13.30 -1.20
CA GLU A 73 11.48 -13.23 -1.29
C GLU A 73 12.01 -11.85 -0.88
N LEU A 74 11.15 -10.84 -0.72
CA LEU A 74 11.56 -9.46 -0.48
C LEU A 74 11.96 -9.24 0.99
N PRO A 75 13.17 -8.72 1.25
CA PRO A 75 13.60 -8.41 2.61
C PRO A 75 12.81 -7.24 3.19
N ILE A 76 12.65 -7.25 4.51
CA ILE A 76 11.95 -6.19 5.25
C ILE A 76 12.99 -5.28 5.91
N LEU A 77 12.93 -3.99 5.58
CA LEU A 77 13.79 -2.95 6.15
C LEU A 77 13.16 -2.41 7.44
N VAL A 78 13.79 -2.68 8.58
CA VAL A 78 13.39 -2.18 9.90
C VAL A 78 14.57 -1.47 10.55
N ASP A 79 14.39 -0.22 10.96
CA ASP A 79 15.43 0.62 11.59
C ASP A 79 16.74 0.69 10.78
N GLY A 80 16.64 0.68 9.44
CA GLY A 80 17.80 0.71 8.55
C GLY A 80 18.54 -0.62 8.39
N LYS A 81 18.05 -1.70 9.00
CA LYS A 81 18.58 -3.06 8.83
C LYS A 81 17.61 -3.90 8.01
N LEU A 82 18.15 -4.63 7.03
CA LEU A 82 17.39 -5.61 6.26
C LEU A 82 17.27 -6.90 7.06
N TYR A 83 16.09 -7.48 7.00
CA TYR A 83 15.79 -8.78 7.58
C TYR A 83 15.10 -9.66 6.54
N SER A 84 15.50 -10.91 6.45
CA SER A 84 14.61 -11.97 5.99
C SER A 84 13.49 -12.23 7.00
N ALA A 85 12.45 -12.94 6.57
CA ALA A 85 11.38 -13.39 7.45
C ALA A 85 11.91 -14.17 8.68
N GLU A 86 12.86 -15.09 8.46
CA GLU A 86 13.45 -15.89 9.53
C GLU A 86 14.27 -15.05 10.53
N GLU A 87 14.98 -14.02 10.05
CA GLU A 87 15.76 -13.14 10.93
C GLU A 87 14.89 -12.22 11.77
N LEU A 88 13.78 -11.68 11.22
CA LEU A 88 12.79 -10.94 12.01
C LEU A 88 12.24 -11.81 13.15
N GLN A 89 11.92 -13.06 12.82
CA GLN A 89 11.43 -14.03 13.79
C GLN A 89 12.45 -14.28 14.91
N LYS A 90 13.70 -14.63 14.56
CA LYS A 90 14.76 -14.86 15.55
C LYS A 90 15.04 -13.63 16.42
N ALA A 91 14.87 -12.44 15.85
CA ALA A 91 15.05 -11.19 16.57
C ALA A 91 13.84 -10.79 17.44
N GLY A 92 12.70 -11.49 17.34
CA GLY A 92 11.47 -11.13 18.06
C GLY A 92 10.93 -9.74 17.66
N VAL A 93 11.20 -9.32 16.42
CA VAL A 93 10.77 -8.00 15.93
C VAL A 93 9.34 -8.09 15.42
N HIS A 94 8.44 -7.38 16.08
CA HIS A 94 7.04 -7.26 15.67
C HIS A 94 6.83 -5.98 14.84
N ILE A 95 6.16 -6.11 13.69
CA ILE A 95 5.88 -5.02 12.75
C ILE A 95 4.38 -4.82 12.68
N GLY A 96 3.91 -3.61 12.95
CA GLY A 96 2.50 -3.25 12.84
C GLY A 96 2.14 -2.68 11.47
N HIS A 97 3.08 -1.95 10.86
CA HIS A 97 2.85 -1.21 9.63
C HIS A 97 3.88 -1.59 8.57
N TYR A 98 3.38 -2.01 7.41
CA TYR A 98 4.16 -2.35 6.23
C TYR A 98 3.93 -1.25 5.19
N VAL A 99 5.00 -0.72 4.61
CA VAL A 99 4.94 0.37 3.64
C VAL A 99 5.56 -0.07 2.32
N LEU A 100 4.80 0.18 1.24
CA LEU A 100 5.18 -0.01 -0.16
C LEU A 100 5.04 1.32 -0.89
N ASP A 101 6.15 2.05 -1.01
CA ASP A 101 6.24 3.34 -1.69
C ASP A 101 7.36 3.35 -2.75
N SER A 102 7.67 4.52 -3.31
CA SER A 102 8.75 4.64 -4.31
C SER A 102 10.11 4.20 -3.77
N ARG A 103 10.41 4.45 -2.50
CA ARG A 103 11.66 4.02 -1.87
C ARG A 103 11.71 2.50 -1.71
N SER A 104 10.57 1.90 -1.37
CA SER A 104 10.38 0.44 -1.30
C SER A 104 10.65 -0.20 -2.66
N ALA A 105 10.14 0.41 -3.73
CA ALA A 105 10.40 0.02 -5.12
C ALA A 105 11.88 0.16 -5.51
N GLU A 106 12.52 1.29 -5.16
CA GLU A 106 13.92 1.57 -5.48
C GLU A 106 14.90 0.60 -4.81
N LEU A 107 14.57 0.18 -3.58
CA LEU A 107 15.43 -0.69 -2.78
C LEU A 107 15.08 -2.17 -2.91
N ASP A 108 13.95 -2.50 -3.53
CA ASP A 108 13.40 -3.86 -3.60
C ASP A 108 13.14 -4.46 -2.19
N VAL A 109 12.48 -3.68 -1.33
CA VAL A 109 12.22 -4.03 0.08
C VAL A 109 10.80 -3.67 0.48
N VAL A 110 10.31 -4.30 1.55
CA VAL A 110 9.16 -3.78 2.31
C VAL A 110 9.68 -2.94 3.47
N GLN A 111 9.19 -1.72 3.65
CA GLN A 111 9.56 -0.92 4.82
C GLN A 111 8.66 -1.28 6.00
N GLY A 112 9.26 -1.71 7.11
CA GLY A 112 8.54 -2.16 8.30
C GLY A 112 8.69 -1.21 9.49
N PHE A 113 7.56 -0.86 10.13
CA PHE A 113 7.50 0.00 11.30
C PHE A 113 6.76 -0.71 12.45
N ARG A 114 7.33 -0.61 13.66
CA ARG A 114 6.75 -1.27 14.84
C ARG A 114 5.54 -0.50 15.37
N THR A 115 5.60 0.82 15.31
CA THR A 115 4.57 1.72 15.83
C THR A 115 4.17 2.76 14.80
N SER A 116 2.98 3.31 14.99
CA SER A 116 2.44 4.44 14.25
C SER A 116 3.30 5.68 14.41
N GLU A 117 3.98 5.82 15.55
CA GLU A 117 4.89 6.94 15.79
C GLU A 117 6.15 6.83 14.92
N ASP A 118 6.76 5.64 14.84
CA ASP A 118 7.90 5.41 13.95
C ASP A 118 7.53 5.67 12.48
N LEU A 119 6.32 5.25 12.08
CA LEU A 119 5.79 5.50 10.74
C LEU A 119 5.56 6.99 10.48
N LYS A 120 4.99 7.75 11.43
CA LYS A 120 4.80 9.20 11.30
C LYS A 120 6.13 9.91 11.12
N VAL A 121 7.14 9.57 11.93
CA VAL A 121 8.48 10.14 11.80
C VAL A 121 9.06 9.88 10.41
N TYR A 122 8.88 8.68 9.87
CA TYR A 122 9.26 8.36 8.50
C TYR A 122 8.53 9.24 7.47
N MET A 123 7.20 9.30 7.54
CA MET A 123 6.37 10.05 6.60
C MET A 123 6.63 11.57 6.66
N GLU A 124 6.88 12.13 7.84
CA GLU A 124 7.29 13.53 7.99
C GLU A 124 8.66 13.79 7.34
N LYS A 125 9.63 12.90 7.59
CA LYS A 125 10.98 13.02 7.04
C LYS A 125 11.00 12.89 5.51
N THR A 126 10.13 12.06 4.94
CA THR A 126 10.02 11.88 3.48
C THR A 126 9.04 12.86 2.82
N GLY A 127 8.34 13.68 3.60
CA GLY A 127 7.30 14.59 3.08
C GLY A 127 6.10 13.85 2.49
N GLN A 128 5.82 12.65 2.96
CA GLN A 128 4.76 11.76 2.51
C GLN A 128 3.62 11.64 3.54
N MET A 129 3.42 12.59 4.44
CA MET A 129 2.26 12.56 5.35
C MET A 129 0.93 12.46 4.57
N PRO A 130 -0.01 11.57 4.96
CA PRO A 130 -1.27 11.41 4.24
C PRO A 130 -2.13 12.68 4.31
N SER A 131 -2.94 12.91 3.28
CA SER A 131 -3.84 14.08 3.24
C SER A 131 -5.30 13.69 3.45
N GLU A 132 -5.95 14.32 4.43
CA GLU A 132 -7.39 14.19 4.69
C GLU A 132 -8.24 15.07 3.76
N GLN A 133 -7.61 16.00 3.05
CA GLN A 133 -8.27 16.98 2.19
C GLN A 133 -7.69 16.98 0.79
N PRO A 134 -8.52 17.16 -0.26
CA PRO A 134 -8.03 17.27 -1.62
C PRO A 134 -7.18 18.53 -1.78
N LYS A 135 -6.04 18.39 -2.44
CA LYS A 135 -5.39 19.53 -3.09
C LYS A 135 -6.21 19.90 -4.33
N GLU A 136 -6.27 21.17 -4.72
CA GLU A 136 -7.11 21.66 -5.84
C GLU A 136 -6.98 20.83 -7.14
N ARG A 137 -5.81 20.20 -7.37
CA ARG A 137 -5.54 19.33 -8.53
C ARG A 137 -6.12 17.91 -8.45
N GLN A 138 -6.64 17.48 -7.30
CA GLN A 138 -7.13 16.11 -7.04
C GLN A 138 -8.65 15.95 -7.22
N LEU A 139 -9.38 17.00 -7.60
CA LEU A 139 -10.84 16.94 -7.80
C LEU A 139 -11.29 16.07 -9.00
N LEU A 140 -10.36 15.69 -9.88
CA LEU A 140 -10.60 14.78 -11.03
C LEU A 140 -9.93 13.42 -10.83
N CYS A 141 -9.74 13.00 -9.57
CA CYS A 141 -8.93 11.82 -9.29
C CYS A 141 -9.69 10.49 -9.52
N PRO A 142 -9.17 9.57 -10.34
CA PRO A 142 -9.76 8.24 -10.47
C PRO A 142 -9.62 7.46 -9.15
N PRO A 143 -10.53 6.53 -8.87
CA PRO A 143 -10.51 5.74 -7.64
C PRO A 143 -9.35 4.74 -7.63
N ALA A 144 -9.09 4.18 -6.45
CA ALA A 144 -8.38 2.91 -6.34
C ALA A 144 -9.34 1.76 -6.72
N HIS A 145 -8.79 0.67 -7.22
CA HIS A 145 -9.52 -0.54 -7.60
C HIS A 145 -8.93 -1.76 -6.89
N TYR A 146 -9.81 -2.68 -6.49
CA TYR A 146 -9.47 -3.87 -5.73
C TYR A 146 -10.12 -5.09 -6.39
N TRP A 147 -9.37 -6.18 -6.50
CA TRP A 147 -9.82 -7.41 -7.16
C TRP A 147 -9.79 -8.60 -6.21
N GLU A 148 -10.72 -9.53 -6.43
CA GLU A 148 -10.83 -10.75 -5.63
C GLU A 148 -9.76 -11.79 -5.94
N HIS A 149 -8.99 -11.61 -7.02
CA HIS A 149 -7.96 -12.53 -7.46
C HIS A 149 -6.68 -11.78 -7.83
N SER A 150 -5.57 -12.49 -7.82
CA SER A 150 -4.28 -11.97 -8.27
C SER A 150 -4.35 -11.57 -9.76
N PHE A 151 -3.39 -10.75 -10.17
CA PHE A 151 -3.21 -10.25 -11.52
C PHE A 151 -4.47 -9.53 -12.07
N PHE A 152 -5.16 -8.79 -11.21
CA PHE A 152 -6.27 -7.90 -11.54
C PHE A 152 -7.46 -8.62 -12.19
N SER A 153 -7.79 -9.82 -11.69
CA SER A 153 -8.81 -10.68 -12.24
C SER A 153 -10.00 -10.89 -11.29
N GLY A 154 -11.11 -11.43 -11.82
CA GLY A 154 -12.33 -11.68 -11.05
C GLY A 154 -13.20 -10.43 -10.83
N ALA A 155 -14.09 -10.50 -9.84
CA ALA A 155 -14.86 -9.37 -9.36
C ALA A 155 -13.96 -8.22 -8.90
N ARG A 156 -14.47 -6.99 -8.98
CA ARG A 156 -13.78 -5.78 -8.51
C ARG A 156 -14.73 -4.80 -7.84
N PHE A 157 -14.18 -4.00 -6.94
CA PHE A 157 -14.82 -2.77 -6.45
C PHE A 157 -13.81 -1.62 -6.46
N SER A 158 -14.29 -0.42 -6.16
CA SER A 158 -13.51 0.82 -6.22
C SER A 158 -13.78 1.69 -4.99
N ALA A 159 -12.75 2.40 -4.53
CA ALA A 159 -12.85 3.39 -3.47
C ALA A 159 -12.13 4.68 -3.89
N TRP A 160 -12.76 5.83 -3.69
CA TRP A 160 -12.22 7.12 -4.07
C TRP A 160 -11.31 7.69 -2.98
N PRO A 161 -10.33 8.54 -3.35
CA PRO A 161 -9.62 9.37 -2.38
C PRO A 161 -10.60 10.13 -1.47
N GLY A 162 -10.26 10.20 -0.18
CA GLY A 162 -11.11 10.75 0.87
C GLY A 162 -12.07 9.74 1.51
N GLN A 163 -12.10 8.48 1.07
CA GLN A 163 -12.99 7.45 1.61
C GLN A 163 -12.29 6.47 2.54
N ALA A 164 -13.00 6.09 3.59
CA ALA A 164 -12.68 5.00 4.49
C ALA A 164 -13.83 3.99 4.50
N ILE A 165 -13.52 2.70 4.48
CA ILE A 165 -14.48 1.60 4.57
C ILE A 165 -14.10 0.77 5.78
N GLY A 166 -14.88 0.89 6.86
CA GLY A 166 -14.62 0.20 8.13
C GLY A 166 -14.96 -1.29 8.12
N ASN A 167 -15.76 -1.75 7.17
CA ASN A 167 -16.07 -3.17 6.99
C ASN A 167 -16.33 -3.42 5.51
N LEU A 168 -15.57 -4.34 4.91
CA LEU A 168 -15.73 -4.69 3.50
C LEU A 168 -17.02 -5.48 3.20
N GLY A 169 -17.73 -5.95 4.22
CA GLY A 169 -18.96 -6.72 4.07
C GLY A 169 -18.68 -8.20 3.80
N GLY A 170 -19.73 -9.02 3.86
CA GLY A 170 -19.59 -10.48 3.82
C GLY A 170 -18.99 -11.01 2.51
N PHE A 171 -19.26 -10.35 1.38
CA PHE A 171 -18.68 -10.79 0.11
C PHE A 171 -17.20 -10.44 -0.02
N TRP A 172 -16.76 -9.26 0.42
CA TRP A 172 -15.41 -8.72 0.14
C TRP A 172 -14.42 -8.86 1.31
N ASN A 173 -14.89 -9.21 2.51
CA ASN A 173 -14.00 -9.51 3.63
C ASN A 173 -13.02 -10.60 3.23
N ASP A 174 -11.72 -10.37 3.46
CA ASP A 174 -10.67 -11.38 3.26
C ASP A 174 -10.65 -11.93 1.82
N ARG A 175 -10.81 -11.05 0.81
CA ARG A 175 -10.74 -11.46 -0.60
C ARG A 175 -9.89 -10.59 -1.49
N ILE A 176 -9.37 -9.46 -0.99
CA ILE A 176 -8.55 -8.60 -1.84
C ILE A 176 -7.21 -9.30 -2.08
N SER A 177 -6.94 -9.63 -3.34
CA SER A 177 -5.70 -10.31 -3.76
C SER A 177 -4.82 -9.46 -4.70
N SER A 178 -5.38 -8.42 -5.33
CA SER A 178 -4.61 -7.45 -6.13
C SER A 178 -5.26 -6.07 -6.14
N VAL A 179 -4.45 -5.02 -6.36
CA VAL A 179 -4.84 -3.62 -6.15
C VAL A 179 -4.25 -2.70 -7.21
N TRP A 180 -5.02 -1.72 -7.67
CA TRP A 180 -4.53 -0.53 -8.37
C TRP A 180 -4.83 0.66 -7.49
N ASN A 181 -3.78 1.31 -6.97
CA ASN A 181 -3.99 2.52 -6.19
C ASN A 181 -4.36 3.68 -7.08
N SER A 182 -5.07 4.64 -6.51
CA SER A 182 -5.32 5.89 -7.20
C SER A 182 -3.99 6.60 -7.51
N PRO A 183 -3.77 7.12 -8.73
CA PRO A 183 -2.57 7.88 -9.10
C PRO A 183 -2.48 9.24 -8.38
N CYS A 184 -3.58 9.72 -7.81
CA CYS A 184 -3.62 11.01 -7.14
C CYS A 184 -4.10 10.95 -5.68
N SER A 185 -4.27 9.76 -5.09
CA SER A 185 -4.23 9.64 -3.63
C SER A 185 -2.83 9.98 -3.10
N SER A 186 -2.69 10.25 -1.80
CA SER A 186 -1.39 10.18 -1.13
C SER A 186 -1.05 8.74 -0.77
N TRP A 187 -2.05 8.01 -0.25
CA TRP A 187 -1.92 6.66 0.30
C TRP A 187 -3.22 5.88 0.18
N THR A 188 -3.09 4.58 -0.01
CA THR A 188 -4.12 3.60 0.30
C THR A 188 -3.62 2.76 1.48
N VAL A 189 -4.49 2.49 2.45
CA VAL A 189 -4.16 1.64 3.61
C VAL A 189 -5.14 0.48 3.64
N LEU A 190 -4.61 -0.73 3.63
CA LEU A 190 -5.38 -1.95 3.90
C LEU A 190 -5.17 -2.35 5.36
N PHE A 191 -6.23 -2.82 6.00
CA PHE A 191 -6.24 -3.27 7.39
C PHE A 191 -6.67 -4.72 7.43
N GLU A 192 -5.95 -5.52 8.21
CA GLU A 192 -6.24 -6.95 8.40
C GLU A 192 -7.63 -7.18 9.01
N HIS A 193 -8.08 -6.29 9.90
CA HIS A 193 -9.36 -6.46 10.59
C HIS A 193 -10.33 -5.34 10.24
N SER A 194 -11.62 -5.59 10.47
CA SER A 194 -12.63 -4.55 10.41
C SER A 194 -12.36 -3.45 11.45
N ASN A 195 -12.98 -2.29 11.23
CA ASN A 195 -12.83 -1.08 12.04
C ASN A 195 -11.38 -0.60 12.14
N PHE A 196 -10.62 -0.71 11.03
CA PHE A 196 -9.27 -0.21 10.89
C PHE A 196 -8.27 -0.83 11.87
N GLY A 197 -8.48 -2.11 12.21
CA GLY A 197 -7.65 -2.86 13.15
C GLY A 197 -6.66 -3.82 12.51
N GLY A 198 -5.82 -4.43 13.35
CA GLY A 198 -4.84 -5.43 12.94
C GLY A 198 -3.63 -4.84 12.22
N HIS A 199 -2.86 -5.69 11.55
CA HIS A 199 -1.72 -5.25 10.75
C HIS A 199 -2.18 -4.29 9.64
N GLN A 200 -1.27 -3.42 9.19
CA GLN A 200 -1.57 -2.40 8.18
C GLN A 200 -0.62 -2.44 7.00
N LEU A 201 -1.15 -2.37 5.79
CA LEU A 201 -0.37 -2.25 4.56
C LEU A 201 -0.65 -0.91 3.89
N TRP A 202 0.35 -0.06 3.93
CA TRP A 202 0.39 1.28 3.36
C TRP A 202 0.96 1.23 1.96
N LEU A 203 0.15 1.63 1.01
CA LEU A 203 0.46 1.58 -0.40
C LEU A 203 0.54 2.98 -0.98
N GLY A 204 1.70 3.32 -1.54
CA GLY A 204 1.94 4.59 -2.18
C GLY A 204 1.08 4.77 -3.43
N ARG A 205 0.85 6.04 -3.78
CA ARG A 205 0.04 6.43 -4.94
C ARG A 205 0.55 5.84 -6.26
N GLY A 206 -0.39 5.56 -7.17
CA GLY A 206 -0.09 5.19 -8.55
C GLY A 206 0.64 3.86 -8.75
N TRP A 207 0.72 3.03 -7.71
CA TRP A 207 1.22 1.66 -7.80
C TRP A 207 0.07 0.66 -7.97
N ALA A 208 0.28 -0.28 -8.88
CA ALA A 208 -0.46 -1.50 -9.07
C ALA A 208 0.31 -2.65 -8.41
N ILE A 209 -0.42 -3.50 -7.70
CA ILE A 209 0.10 -4.64 -6.97
C ILE A 209 -0.61 -5.87 -7.52
N PRO A 210 0.02 -6.64 -8.42
CA PRO A 210 -0.58 -7.83 -9.02
C PRO A 210 -0.86 -8.93 -8.01
N HIS A 211 -0.16 -8.99 -6.88
CA HIS A 211 -0.44 -9.99 -5.85
C HIS A 211 -0.03 -9.45 -4.48
N VAL A 212 -1.01 -9.13 -3.62
CA VAL A 212 -0.70 -8.62 -2.27
C VAL A 212 -0.14 -9.71 -1.35
N GLY A 213 -0.37 -11.00 -1.64
CA GLY A 213 0.22 -12.12 -0.91
C GLY A 213 1.75 -12.22 -1.01
N LEU A 214 2.37 -11.43 -1.91
CA LEU A 214 3.81 -11.20 -1.92
C LEU A 214 4.31 -10.45 -0.68
N PHE A 215 3.42 -9.95 0.18
CA PHE A 215 3.78 -9.22 1.39
C PHE A 215 3.14 -9.90 2.59
N GLY A 216 3.93 -10.13 3.63
CA GLY A 216 3.45 -10.85 4.80
C GLY A 216 4.43 -10.88 5.95
N TRP A 217 4.11 -11.68 6.96
CA TRP A 217 4.84 -11.77 8.21
C TRP A 217 4.75 -13.17 8.83
N ILE A 218 5.65 -13.47 9.76
CA ILE A 218 5.55 -14.68 10.59
C ILE A 218 4.71 -14.37 11.81
N GLY A 219 3.75 -15.23 12.10
CA GLY A 219 3.02 -15.27 13.36
C GLY A 219 2.96 -16.68 13.93
N TRP A 220 2.08 -16.90 14.91
CA TRP A 220 1.94 -18.13 15.67
C TRP A 220 0.51 -18.66 15.53
N SER A 221 0.40 -19.94 15.22
CA SER A 221 -0.85 -20.68 15.35
C SER A 221 -0.62 -21.84 16.31
N GLY A 222 -1.02 -21.63 17.57
CA GLY A 222 -0.66 -22.54 18.66
C GLY A 222 0.84 -22.55 18.92
N TRP A 223 1.47 -23.72 18.82
CA TRP A 223 2.90 -23.92 19.12
C TRP A 223 3.83 -23.78 17.91
N PHE A 224 3.27 -23.55 16.71
CA PHE A 224 4.05 -23.53 15.47
C PHE A 224 4.06 -22.14 14.85
N PRO A 225 5.23 -21.64 14.43
CA PRO A 225 5.30 -20.44 13.61
C PRO A 225 4.61 -20.74 12.27
N ARG A 226 3.82 -19.79 11.80
CA ARG A 226 3.14 -19.85 10.52
C ARG A 226 3.32 -18.54 9.77
N TRP A 227 3.33 -18.65 8.45
CA TRP A 227 3.39 -17.52 7.56
C TRP A 227 1.99 -16.93 7.36
N TYR A 228 1.90 -15.61 7.46
CA TYR A 228 0.73 -14.79 7.18
C TYR A 228 1.06 -13.86 6.03
N ASN A 229 0.10 -13.58 5.17
CA ASN A 229 0.28 -12.64 4.08
C ASN A 229 -0.99 -11.83 3.84
N TRP A 230 -0.89 -10.83 2.96
CA TRP A 230 -1.98 -9.92 2.66
C TRP A 230 -3.00 -10.43 1.63
N ASN A 231 -2.75 -11.59 0.99
CA ASN A 231 -3.76 -12.21 0.13
C ASN A 231 -4.94 -12.62 0.98
N ASP A 232 -6.14 -12.22 0.57
CA ASP A 232 -7.39 -12.65 1.20
C ASP A 232 -7.38 -12.33 2.70
N ARG A 233 -6.89 -11.12 3.05
CA ARG A 233 -6.65 -10.71 4.44
C ARG A 233 -7.22 -9.35 4.82
N ALA A 234 -7.48 -8.49 3.83
CA ALA A 234 -8.00 -7.17 4.13
C ALA A 234 -9.48 -7.25 4.51
N SER A 235 -9.85 -6.59 5.62
CA SER A 235 -11.22 -6.51 6.15
C SER A 235 -11.73 -5.06 6.26
N SER A 236 -10.84 -4.07 6.19
CA SER A 236 -11.18 -2.64 6.06
C SER A 236 -10.10 -1.87 5.30
N LEU A 237 -10.41 -0.66 4.82
CA LEU A 237 -9.46 0.15 4.05
C LEU A 237 -9.68 1.66 4.18
N ILE A 238 -8.65 2.44 3.86
CA ILE A 238 -8.71 3.90 3.73
C ILE A 238 -7.98 4.32 2.45
N VAL A 239 -8.52 5.30 1.72
CA VAL A 239 -7.86 5.97 0.60
C VAL A 239 -7.77 7.46 0.92
N PHE A 240 -6.56 7.95 1.18
CA PHE A 240 -6.29 9.36 1.44
C PHE A 240 -6.24 10.18 0.15
N TRP A 241 -6.39 11.50 0.26
CA TRP A 241 -6.17 12.44 -0.83
C TRP A 241 -4.70 12.59 -1.18
#